data_AF-A0A958PP04-F1
#
_entry.id   AF-A0A958PP04-F1
#
_cell.length_a   1.000
_cell.length_b   1.000
_cell.length_c   1.000
_cell.angle_alpha   90.00
_cell.angle_beta   90.00
_cell.angle_gamma   90.00
#
_symmetry.space_group_name_H-M   'P 1'
#
loop_
_entity.id
_entity.type
_entity.pdbx_description
1 polymer ?
#
loop_
_entity_poly.entity_id
_entity_poly.type
_entity_poly.pdbx_seq_one_letter_code
_entity_poly.pdbx_strand_id
1 'polypeptide(L)'
;MNLRTLLLICITFLNLKGYSLEVQILHPCHFQTLAHQYYSTTQVMTVGQITLQLLSQQSFSYVANEAAVHRILNSPIGNEALDIVNDHTMRAYGWCYLVNGVYSEDFPSQKIVGPYDTITWYFGFALYDKGQWVRQCAPAHEAPPLAFCS
;
A
#
# COMPACT_ATOMS: atom_id res chain seq x y z
N MET A 1 38.59 -10.66 29.85
CA MET A 1 38.05 -9.71 28.85
C MET A 1 37.66 -8.44 29.61
N ASN A 2 38.31 -7.31 29.36
CA ASN A 2 38.18 -6.13 30.23
C ASN A 2 36.94 -5.30 29.89
N LEU A 3 36.38 -4.58 30.88
CA LEU A 3 35.17 -3.76 30.73
C LEU A 3 35.24 -2.77 29.56
N ARG A 4 36.43 -2.24 29.26
CA ARG A 4 36.70 -1.40 28.08
C ARG A 4 36.49 -2.14 26.75
N THR A 5 36.90 -3.40 26.68
CA THR A 5 36.72 -4.25 25.49
C THR A 5 35.24 -4.59 25.30
N LEU A 6 34.49 -4.79 26.39
CA LEU A 6 33.04 -5.02 26.34
C LEU A 6 32.28 -3.79 25.83
N LEU A 7 32.68 -2.60 26.27
CA LEU A 7 32.06 -1.32 25.88
C LEU A 7 32.28 -1.00 24.38
N LEU A 8 33.49 -1.27 23.86
CA LEU A 8 33.83 -1.06 22.45
C LEU A 8 33.03 -1.98 21.52
N ILE A 9 32.82 -3.25 21.90
CA ILE A 9 32.01 -4.19 21.13
C ILE A 9 30.54 -3.75 21.12
N CYS A 10 30.02 -3.25 22.23
CA CYS A 10 28.63 -2.78 22.33
C CYS A 10 28.35 -1.56 21.42
N ILE A 11 29.32 -0.64 21.27
CA ILE A 11 29.20 0.54 20.40
C ILE A 11 29.19 0.16 18.90
N THR A 12 29.90 -0.90 18.51
CA THR A 12 29.93 -1.36 17.10
C THR A 12 28.64 -2.03 16.63
N PHE A 13 27.83 -2.61 17.53
CA PHE A 13 26.57 -3.28 17.16
C PHE A 13 25.35 -2.33 17.02
N LEU A 14 25.46 -1.08 17.45
CA LEU A 14 24.33 -0.13 17.47
C LEU A 14 24.00 0.53 16.12
N ASN A 15 24.75 0.26 15.05
CA ASN A 15 24.63 0.99 13.77
C ASN A 15 24.30 0.13 12.54
N LEU A 16 23.88 -1.12 12.73
CA LEU A 16 23.37 -1.90 11.60
C LEU A 16 21.94 -1.45 11.28
N LYS A 17 21.80 -0.36 10.52
CA LYS A 17 20.55 -0.08 9.79
C LYS A 17 20.42 -1.16 8.72
N GLY A 18 19.58 -2.15 8.99
CA GLY A 18 19.25 -3.17 8.00
C GLY A 18 18.67 -2.50 6.76
N TYR A 19 19.17 -2.87 5.59
CA TYR A 19 18.62 -2.45 4.31
C TYR A 19 17.43 -3.33 4.00
N SER A 20 16.24 -2.80 4.22
CA SER A 20 15.04 -3.54 3.91
C SER A 20 13.97 -2.66 3.28
N LEU A 21 13.58 -3.07 2.09
CA LEU A 21 12.37 -2.60 1.42
C LEU A 21 11.18 -3.03 2.27
N GLU A 22 10.38 -2.06 2.67
CA GLU A 22 9.18 -2.28 3.46
C GLU A 22 7.95 -2.25 2.56
N VAL A 23 7.11 -3.27 2.65
CA VAL A 23 5.83 -3.31 1.93
C VAL A 23 4.72 -3.60 2.91
N GLN A 24 3.72 -2.73 2.94
CA GLN A 24 2.51 -2.93 3.73
C GLN A 24 1.24 -2.72 2.92
N ILE A 25 0.20 -3.43 3.33
CA ILE A 25 -1.16 -3.32 2.83
C ILE A 25 -2.04 -2.97 4.03
N LEU A 26 -2.78 -1.88 3.94
CA LEU A 26 -3.74 -1.48 4.96
C LEU A 26 -5.09 -2.13 4.73
N HIS A 27 -5.77 -2.50 5.82
CA HIS A 27 -7.13 -3.00 5.82
C HIS A 27 -8.06 -1.93 5.24
N PRO A 28 -8.90 -2.28 4.26
CA PRO A 28 -9.62 -1.29 3.46
C PRO A 28 -10.66 -0.48 4.26
N CYS A 29 -11.17 -1.04 5.37
CA CYS A 29 -12.19 -0.39 6.20
C CYS A 29 -11.67 0.25 7.49
N HIS A 30 -10.54 -0.23 8.03
CA HIS A 30 -10.09 0.14 9.38
C HIS A 30 -8.74 0.86 9.39
N PHE A 31 -8.08 0.95 8.23
CA PHE A 31 -6.76 1.58 8.08
C PHE A 31 -5.66 1.02 8.99
N GLN A 32 -5.87 -0.21 9.49
CA GLN A 32 -4.91 -1.00 10.25
C GLN A 32 -4.07 -1.85 9.29
N THR A 33 -2.85 -2.22 9.65
CA THR A 33 -2.02 -3.10 8.83
C THR A 33 -2.68 -4.47 8.66
N LEU A 34 -2.96 -4.86 7.41
CA LEU A 34 -3.50 -6.16 7.03
C LEU A 34 -2.36 -7.15 6.70
N ALA A 35 -1.36 -6.68 5.97
CA ALA A 35 -0.15 -7.45 5.66
C ALA A 35 1.06 -6.51 5.68
N HIS A 36 2.20 -7.03 6.10
CA HIS A 36 3.44 -6.28 6.20
C HIS A 36 4.63 -7.22 6.07
N GLN A 37 5.63 -6.81 5.29
CA GLN A 37 6.85 -7.58 5.14
C GLN A 37 8.05 -6.68 4.85
N TYR A 38 9.19 -7.12 5.35
CA TYR A 38 10.51 -6.59 5.09
C TYR A 38 11.24 -7.50 4.10
N TYR A 39 11.76 -6.94 3.02
CA TYR A 39 12.56 -7.66 2.02
C TYR A 39 14.01 -7.19 2.07
N SER A 40 14.92 -8.12 2.32
CA SER A 40 16.36 -7.91 2.16
C SER A 40 16.74 -8.27 0.73
N THR A 41 16.69 -7.30 -0.17
CA THR A 41 17.02 -7.51 -1.59
C THR A 41 17.95 -6.43 -2.10
N THR A 42 18.93 -6.83 -2.90
CA THR A 42 19.78 -5.91 -3.67
C THR A 42 19.27 -5.77 -5.12
N GLN A 43 18.23 -6.52 -5.49
CA GLN A 43 17.65 -6.50 -6.82
C GLN A 43 16.69 -5.32 -6.96
N VAL A 44 16.79 -4.67 -8.12
CA VAL A 44 15.85 -3.63 -8.54
C VAL A 44 14.54 -4.32 -8.94
N MET A 45 13.45 -3.94 -8.28
CA MET A 45 12.11 -4.47 -8.55
C MET A 45 11.12 -3.32 -8.73
N THR A 46 9.99 -3.63 -9.36
CA THR A 46 8.86 -2.70 -9.42
C THR A 46 7.94 -2.87 -8.22
N VAL A 47 7.14 -1.85 -7.91
CA VAL A 47 6.09 -1.93 -6.88
C VAL A 47 5.17 -3.13 -7.16
N GLY A 48 4.80 -3.36 -8.42
CA GLY A 48 3.95 -4.47 -8.84
C GLY A 48 4.54 -5.83 -8.48
N GLN A 49 5.81 -6.06 -8.82
CA GLN A 49 6.50 -7.33 -8.56
C GLN A 49 6.57 -7.65 -7.06
N ILE A 50 7.02 -6.69 -6.25
CA ILE A 50 7.16 -6.92 -4.80
C ILE A 50 5.79 -7.03 -4.10
N THR A 51 4.78 -6.34 -4.62
CA THR A 51 3.40 -6.45 -4.10
C THR A 51 2.83 -7.84 -4.38
N LEU A 52 3.03 -8.40 -5.57
CA LEU A 52 2.59 -9.78 -5.87
C LEU A 52 3.33 -10.80 -5.01
N GLN A 53 4.61 -10.60 -4.75
CA GLN A 53 5.38 -11.44 -3.82
C GLN A 53 4.76 -11.41 -2.42
N LEU A 54 4.43 -10.24 -1.88
CA LEU A 54 3.72 -10.12 -0.60
C LEU A 54 2.38 -10.83 -0.62
N LEU A 55 1.54 -10.57 -1.62
CA LEU A 55 0.18 -11.12 -1.74
C LEU A 55 0.19 -12.65 -1.85
N SER A 56 1.14 -13.23 -2.60
CA SER A 56 1.28 -14.68 -2.75
C SER A 56 1.52 -15.43 -1.44
N GLN A 57 1.97 -14.74 -0.40
CA GLN A 57 2.27 -15.29 0.92
C GLN A 57 1.10 -15.16 1.90
N GLN A 58 0.01 -14.49 1.50
CA GLN A 58 -1.13 -14.21 2.35
C GLN A 58 -2.24 -15.24 2.19
N SER A 59 -3.02 -15.44 3.25
CA SER A 59 -4.16 -16.36 3.27
C SER A 59 -5.49 -15.71 2.85
N PHE A 60 -5.55 -14.39 2.74
CA PHE A 60 -6.75 -13.68 2.29
C PHE A 60 -6.88 -13.66 0.75
N SER A 61 -8.11 -13.52 0.27
CA SER A 61 -8.40 -13.41 -1.16
C SER A 61 -7.87 -12.11 -1.76
N TYR A 62 -7.35 -12.18 -2.98
CA TYR A 62 -6.95 -11.00 -3.75
C TYR A 62 -7.12 -11.25 -5.26
N VAL A 63 -7.23 -10.17 -6.02
CA VAL A 63 -7.13 -10.14 -7.49
C VAL A 63 -6.14 -9.03 -7.83
N ALA A 64 -4.98 -9.39 -8.34
CA ALA A 64 -3.92 -8.45 -8.67
C ALA A 64 -3.08 -8.96 -9.83
N ASN A 65 -2.38 -8.05 -10.49
CA ASN A 65 -1.30 -8.33 -11.43
C ASN A 65 -0.20 -7.27 -11.23
N GLU A 66 0.87 -7.33 -12.02
CA GLU A 66 1.99 -6.39 -11.85
C GLU A 66 1.57 -4.92 -12.07
N ALA A 67 0.52 -4.67 -12.86
CA ALA A 67 0.07 -3.32 -13.18
C ALA A 67 -0.93 -2.75 -12.17
N ALA A 68 -1.62 -3.58 -11.37
CA ALA A 68 -2.62 -3.11 -10.42
C ALA A 68 -3.02 -4.15 -9.37
N VAL A 69 -3.38 -3.66 -8.19
CA VAL A 69 -4.20 -4.39 -7.22
C VAL A 69 -5.67 -4.06 -7.52
N HIS A 70 -6.43 -5.04 -8.00
CA HIS A 70 -7.86 -4.84 -8.31
C HIS A 70 -8.72 -5.08 -7.09
N ARG A 71 -8.41 -6.13 -6.31
CA ARG A 71 -9.19 -6.53 -5.13
C ARG A 71 -8.29 -7.12 -4.06
N ILE A 72 -8.59 -6.81 -2.80
CA ILE A 72 -8.10 -7.52 -1.61
C ILE A 72 -9.30 -7.76 -0.69
N LEU A 73 -9.33 -8.91 -0.04
CA LEU A 73 -10.52 -9.47 0.62
C LEU A 73 -11.65 -9.57 -0.41
N ASN A 74 -12.71 -8.80 -0.24
CA ASN A 74 -13.83 -8.69 -1.19
C ASN A 74 -14.12 -7.24 -1.55
N SER A 75 -13.08 -6.39 -1.58
CA SER A 75 -13.26 -4.98 -1.97
C SER A 75 -13.97 -4.89 -3.33
N PRO A 76 -14.90 -3.93 -3.50
CA PRO A 76 -15.66 -3.82 -4.73
C PRO A 76 -14.77 -3.46 -5.91
N ILE A 77 -15.16 -3.86 -7.12
CA ILE A 77 -14.49 -3.52 -8.38
C ILE A 77 -15.52 -3.13 -9.44
N GLY A 78 -15.09 -2.37 -10.45
CA GLY A 78 -16.00 -1.93 -11.52
C GLY A 78 -17.19 -1.14 -10.97
N ASN A 79 -18.40 -1.48 -11.42
CA ASN A 79 -19.61 -0.76 -11.00
C ASN A 79 -19.94 -0.90 -9.51
N GLU A 80 -19.53 -2.01 -8.86
CA GLU A 80 -19.72 -2.20 -7.42
C GLU A 80 -18.89 -1.20 -6.60
N ALA A 81 -17.83 -0.66 -7.20
CA ALA A 81 -16.94 0.30 -6.55
C ALA A 81 -17.40 1.75 -6.73
N LEU A 82 -18.57 1.97 -7.33
CA LEU A 82 -19.16 3.29 -7.49
C LEU A 82 -20.19 3.54 -6.38
N ASP A 83 -20.02 4.65 -5.68
CA ASP A 83 -20.95 5.17 -4.68
C ASP A 83 -21.51 6.50 -5.19
N ILE A 84 -22.76 6.45 -5.65
CA ILE A 84 -23.49 7.62 -6.16
C ILE A 84 -24.12 8.31 -4.96
N VAL A 85 -23.50 9.41 -4.54
CA VAL A 85 -23.95 10.19 -3.37
C VAL A 85 -25.18 11.02 -3.73
N ASN A 86 -25.16 11.62 -4.93
CA ASN A 86 -26.27 12.36 -5.53
C ASN A 86 -26.01 12.53 -7.05
N ASP A 87 -26.89 13.25 -7.75
CA ASP A 87 -26.82 13.48 -9.21
C ASP A 87 -25.52 14.14 -9.72
N HIS A 88 -24.77 14.79 -8.83
CA HIS A 88 -23.53 15.50 -9.18
C HIS A 88 -22.29 14.98 -8.47
N THR A 89 -22.44 14.12 -7.46
CA THR A 89 -21.35 13.65 -6.62
C THR A 89 -21.28 12.13 -6.62
N MET A 90 -20.13 11.58 -6.98
CA MET A 90 -19.86 10.14 -6.97
C MET A 90 -18.46 9.85 -6.46
N ARG A 91 -18.30 8.75 -5.74
CA ARG A 91 -17.00 8.21 -5.34
C ARG A 91 -16.72 6.94 -6.13
N ALA A 92 -15.53 6.83 -6.69
CA ALA A 92 -15.05 5.61 -7.32
C ALA A 92 -13.93 5.02 -6.46
N TYR A 93 -14.20 3.91 -5.79
CA TYR A 93 -13.25 3.26 -4.89
C TYR A 93 -12.25 2.37 -5.65
N GLY A 94 -11.05 2.27 -5.11
CA GLY A 94 -9.97 1.47 -5.68
C GLY A 94 -8.75 1.41 -4.76
N TRP A 95 -7.76 0.63 -5.17
CA TRP A 95 -6.50 0.51 -4.44
C TRP A 95 -5.49 1.53 -4.93
N CYS A 96 -4.97 2.32 -3.99
CA CYS A 96 -3.92 3.29 -4.23
C CYS A 96 -2.65 2.85 -3.49
N TYR A 97 -1.51 3.36 -3.92
CA TYR A 97 -0.24 3.11 -3.24
C TYR A 97 0.57 4.38 -3.05
N LEU A 98 1.42 4.35 -2.02
CA LEU A 98 2.42 5.34 -1.70
C LEU A 98 3.80 4.72 -1.85
N VAL A 99 4.77 5.52 -2.27
CA VAL A 99 6.19 5.21 -2.12
C VAL A 99 6.82 6.30 -1.26
N ASN A 100 7.42 5.93 -0.14
CA ASN A 100 8.02 6.86 0.84
C ASN A 100 7.05 7.94 1.32
N GLY A 101 5.77 7.58 1.51
CA GLY A 101 4.72 8.49 1.94
C GLY A 101 4.19 9.44 0.86
N VAL A 102 4.64 9.31 -0.38
CA VAL A 102 4.22 10.17 -1.50
C VAL A 102 3.35 9.37 -2.48
N TYR A 103 2.25 9.98 -2.93
CA TYR A 103 1.40 9.41 -3.98
C TYR A 103 2.19 9.24 -5.28
N SER A 104 2.02 8.09 -5.91
CA SER A 104 2.62 7.79 -7.20
C SER A 104 1.53 7.75 -8.26
N GLU A 105 1.70 8.52 -9.34
CA GLU A 105 0.83 8.47 -10.52
C GLU A 105 1.27 7.39 -11.51
N ASP A 106 2.48 6.84 -11.33
CA ASP A 106 3.01 5.76 -12.15
C ASP A 106 2.20 4.47 -11.95
N PHE A 107 2.14 3.60 -12.97
CA PHE A 107 1.66 2.25 -12.74
C PHE A 107 2.63 1.48 -11.82
N PRO A 108 2.13 0.63 -10.91
CA PRO A 108 2.96 -0.26 -10.09
C PRO A 108 4.00 -1.07 -10.88
N SER A 109 3.68 -1.46 -12.12
CA SER A 109 4.58 -2.19 -13.02
C SER A 109 5.72 -1.33 -13.59
N GLN A 110 5.65 0.00 -13.45
CA GLN A 110 6.63 0.96 -13.95
C GLN A 110 7.42 1.60 -12.81
N LYS A 111 6.82 1.70 -11.62
CA LYS A 111 7.46 2.29 -10.45
C LYS A 111 8.53 1.38 -9.89
N ILE A 112 9.80 1.72 -10.12
CA ILE A 112 10.96 1.04 -9.53
C ILE A 112 11.13 1.45 -8.07
N VAL A 113 11.49 0.49 -7.21
CA VAL A 113 11.81 0.70 -5.80
C VAL A 113 13.17 0.13 -5.42
N GLY A 114 13.81 0.77 -4.45
CA GLY A 114 15.08 0.39 -3.87
C GLY A 114 14.95 -0.26 -2.48
N PRO A 115 16.08 -0.71 -1.91
CA PRO A 115 16.13 -1.44 -0.64
C PRO A 115 15.84 -0.61 0.62
N TYR A 116 15.49 0.67 0.47
CA TYR A 116 15.16 1.58 1.57
C TYR A 116 13.77 2.17 1.44
N ASP A 117 13.07 1.84 0.36
CA ASP A 117 11.77 2.43 0.11
C ASP A 117 10.71 1.76 1.00
N THR A 118 9.68 2.54 1.31
CA THR A 118 8.46 2.03 1.95
C THR A 118 7.31 2.13 0.96
N ILE A 119 6.68 1.00 0.68
CA ILE A 119 5.46 0.90 -0.13
C ILE A 119 4.28 0.72 0.80
N THR A 120 3.25 1.56 0.66
CA THR A 120 2.00 1.42 1.41
C THR A 120 0.83 1.36 0.44
N TRP A 121 0.17 0.21 0.37
CA TRP A 121 -1.11 0.05 -0.31
C TRP A 121 -2.25 0.34 0.64
N TYR A 122 -3.25 1.06 0.17
CA TYR A 122 -4.46 1.34 0.93
C TYR A 122 -5.65 1.50 0.01
N PHE A 123 -6.83 1.23 0.55
CA PHE A 123 -8.07 1.42 -0.18
C PHE A 123 -8.51 2.87 -0.08
N GLY A 124 -8.84 3.45 -1.22
CA GLY A 124 -9.22 4.85 -1.34
C GLY A 124 -10.27 5.08 -2.41
N PHE A 125 -10.56 6.34 -2.69
CA PHE A 125 -11.50 6.74 -3.73
C PHE A 125 -11.05 7.98 -4.49
N ALA A 126 -11.51 8.06 -5.74
CA ALA A 126 -11.56 9.31 -6.49
C ALA A 126 -12.94 9.97 -6.28
N LEU A 127 -12.97 11.29 -6.14
CA LEU A 127 -14.19 12.07 -5.99
C LEU A 127 -14.51 12.78 -7.29
N TYR A 128 -15.67 12.46 -7.84
CA TYR A 128 -16.30 13.22 -8.91
C TYR A 128 -17.29 14.20 -8.28
N ASP A 129 -17.19 15.47 -8.62
CA ASP A 129 -18.15 16.51 -8.23
C ASP A 129 -18.43 17.44 -9.41
N LYS A 130 -19.70 17.64 -9.73
CA LYS A 130 -20.21 18.61 -10.72
C LYS A 130 -19.50 18.57 -12.07
N GLY A 131 -19.25 17.38 -12.62
CA GLY A 131 -18.60 17.27 -13.93
C GLY A 131 -17.11 16.93 -13.87
N GLN A 132 -16.48 17.00 -12.70
CA GLN A 132 -15.01 16.98 -12.59
C GLN A 132 -14.51 16.01 -11.53
N TRP A 133 -13.38 15.35 -11.80
CA TRP A 133 -12.63 14.61 -10.80
C TRP A 133 -11.79 15.58 -9.97
N VAL A 134 -12.23 15.86 -8.74
CA VAL A 134 -11.66 16.90 -7.88
C VAL A 134 -10.68 16.36 -6.84
N ARG A 135 -10.68 15.05 -6.62
CA ARG A 135 -9.77 14.37 -5.68
C ARG A 135 -9.49 12.96 -6.18
N GLN A 136 -8.27 12.48 -5.96
CA GLN A 136 -7.87 11.11 -6.23
C GLN A 136 -7.22 10.51 -5.00
N CYS A 137 -7.37 9.20 -4.83
CA CYS A 137 -6.67 8.46 -3.79
C CYS A 137 -6.93 8.98 -2.36
N ALA A 138 -8.15 9.47 -2.13
CA ALA A 138 -8.66 9.78 -0.80
C ALA A 138 -8.80 8.50 0.02
N PRO A 139 -8.26 8.38 1.24
CA PRO A 139 -8.44 7.19 2.06
C PRO A 139 -9.92 6.83 2.28
N ALA A 140 -10.27 5.56 2.09
CA ALA A 140 -11.66 5.10 2.20
C ALA A 140 -12.23 5.25 3.61
N HIS A 141 -11.40 5.32 4.67
CA HIS A 141 -11.90 5.54 6.02
C HIS A 141 -12.54 6.93 6.22
N GLU A 142 -12.24 7.91 5.36
CA GLU A 142 -12.89 9.23 5.38
C GLU A 142 -14.34 9.18 4.86
N ALA A 143 -14.64 8.22 4.00
CA ALA A 143 -15.98 7.94 3.48
C ALA A 143 -16.08 6.43 3.21
N PRO A 144 -16.38 5.60 4.21
CA PRO A 144 -16.37 4.15 4.03
C PRO A 144 -17.50 3.70 3.09
N PRO A 145 -17.25 2.82 2.11
CA PRO A 145 -18.32 2.27 1.28
C PRO A 145 -19.20 1.35 2.12
N LEU A 146 -20.43 1.78 2.42
CA LEU A 146 -21.34 1.10 3.35
C LEU A 146 -21.63 -0.36 2.99
N ALA A 147 -21.70 -0.68 1.70
CA ALA A 147 -21.94 -2.05 1.23
C ALA A 147 -20.78 -3.02 1.52
N PHE A 148 -19.60 -2.50 1.87
CA PHE A 148 -18.39 -3.28 2.09
C PHE A 148 -17.79 -3.11 3.49
N CYS A 149 -17.87 -1.91 4.07
CA CYS A 149 -17.27 -1.54 5.36
C CYS A 149 -18.30 -1.32 6.47
N SER A 150 -19.36 -2.13 6.50
CA SER A 150 -20.42 -2.11 7.51
C SER A 150 -19.99 -2.64 8.87
#